data_AF-A0A3S2Q1J6-F1
#
_entry.id   AF-A0A3S2Q1J6-F1
#
_cell.length_a   1.000
_cell.length_b   1.000
_cell.length_c   1.000
_cell.angle_alpha   90.00
_cell.angle_beta   90.00
_cell.angle_gamma   90.00
#
_symmetry.space_group_name_H-M   'P 1'
#
loop_
_entity.id
_entity.type
_entity.pdbx_description
1 polymer ?
#
loop_
_entity_poly.entity_id
_entity_poly.type
_entity_poly.pdbx_seq_one_letter_code
_entity_poly.pdbx_strand_id
1 'polypeptide(L)'
;MPCTCGDWRRWIRPLVVVLYILLLIVVLPFCIWELQKSGVGTHIKAWFIAGIFVLMTIPISLWGILQHLVHYTQPELQKPIIRILWMVPIYSLDSWIALKYPGHSNLRGHLQRVL
;
A
#
# COMPACT_ATOMS: atom_id res chain seq x y z
N MET A 1 21.62 -27.21 19.67
CA MET A 1 22.00 -25.97 18.98
C MET A 1 20.69 -25.30 18.55
N PRO A 2 20.22 -24.21 19.17
CA PRO A 2 19.00 -23.59 18.69
C PRO A 2 19.36 -22.71 17.48
N CYS A 3 18.89 -23.11 16.31
CA CYS A 3 18.99 -22.33 15.09
C CYS A 3 18.16 -21.05 15.27
N THR A 4 18.82 -19.89 15.27
CA THR A 4 18.25 -18.53 15.29
C THR A 4 17.53 -18.19 13.99
N CYS A 5 16.53 -19.00 13.62
CA CYS A 5 15.70 -18.78 12.42
C CYS A 5 14.29 -18.27 12.78
N GLY A 6 14.04 -17.93 14.05
CA GLY A 6 12.71 -17.60 14.57
C GLY A 6 12.41 -16.13 14.86
N ASP A 7 13.39 -15.22 14.77
CA ASP A 7 13.22 -13.85 15.31
C ASP A 7 12.79 -12.78 14.29
N TRP A 8 12.90 -13.05 12.98
CA TRP A 8 12.57 -12.09 11.92
C TRP A 8 11.11 -11.61 11.97
N ARG A 9 10.18 -12.51 12.33
CA ARG A 9 8.74 -12.23 12.47
C ARG A 9 8.42 -11.21 13.55
N ARG A 10 9.24 -11.16 14.60
CA ARG A 10 9.04 -10.31 15.78
C ARG A 10 9.51 -8.89 15.54
N TRP A 11 10.53 -8.72 14.70
CA TRP A 11 11.05 -7.42 14.26
C TRP A 11 10.19 -6.73 13.20
N ILE A 12 9.47 -7.49 12.37
CA ILE A 12 8.62 -6.90 11.34
C ILE A 12 7.44 -6.11 11.92
N ARG A 13 6.83 -6.56 13.00
CA ARG A 13 5.71 -5.85 13.64
C ARG A 13 6.07 -4.43 14.09
N PRO A 14 7.11 -4.21 14.92
CA PRO A 14 7.52 -2.86 15.29
C PRO A 14 8.04 -2.08 14.09
N LEU A 15 8.69 -2.72 13.11
CA LEU A 15 9.15 -2.06 11.89
C LEU A 15 7.98 -1.46 11.10
N VAL A 16 6.90 -2.20 10.88
CA VAL A 16 5.71 -1.70 10.17
C VAL A 16 5.02 -0.57 10.95
N VAL A 17 4.95 -0.68 12.28
CA VAL A 17 4.38 0.39 13.14
C VAL A 17 5.23 1.64 13.11
N VAL A 18 6.56 1.51 13.21
CA VAL A 18 7.50 2.64 13.12
C VAL A 18 7.42 3.29 11.74
N LEU A 19 7.37 2.49 10.68
CA LEU A 19 7.22 2.98 9.30
C LEU A 19 5.89 3.73 9.15
N TYR A 20 4.78 3.22 9.72
CA TYR A 20 3.48 3.89 9.73
C TYR A 20 3.48 5.20 10.53
N ILE A 21 4.10 5.24 11.71
CA ILE A 21 4.22 6.46 12.52
C ILE A 21 5.06 7.51 11.79
N LEU A 22 6.20 7.12 11.21
CA LEU A 22 7.02 8.00 10.38
C LEU A 22 6.22 8.56 9.20
N LEU A 23 5.42 7.71 8.56
CA LEU A 23 4.60 8.06 7.43
C LEU A 23 3.48 9.05 7.82
N LEU A 24 2.82 8.85 8.97
CA LEU A 24 1.87 9.82 9.53
C LEU A 24 2.55 11.17 9.83
N ILE A 25 3.75 11.15 10.40
CA ILE A 25 4.56 12.34 10.69
C ILE A 25 4.95 13.08 9.41
N VAL A 26 5.07 12.41 8.26
CA VAL A 26 5.35 13.06 6.97
C VAL A 26 4.07 13.55 6.29
N VAL A 27 2.97 12.78 6.34
CA VAL A 27 1.70 13.12 5.68
C VAL A 27 1.02 14.31 6.34
N LEU A 28 1.04 14.40 7.68
CA LEU A 28 0.44 15.51 8.43
C LEU A 28 1.00 16.90 8.03
N PRO A 29 2.33 17.15 8.10
CA PRO A 29 2.89 18.43 7.69
C PRO A 29 2.75 18.66 6.18
N PHE A 30 2.78 17.61 5.35
CA PHE A 30 2.56 17.76 3.92
C PHE A 30 1.12 18.21 3.62
N CYS A 31 0.11 17.62 4.26
CA CYS A 31 -1.28 18.06 4.14
C CYS A 31 -1.47 19.53 4.51
N ILE A 32 -0.82 19.98 5.59
CA ILE A 32 -0.88 21.38 6.03
C ILE A 32 -0.18 22.30 5.02
N TRP A 33 0.96 21.88 4.49
CA TRP A 33 1.72 22.67 3.50
C TRP A 33 1.00 22.80 2.16
N GLU A 34 0.34 21.73 1.70
CA GLU A 34 -0.46 21.75 0.47
C GLU A 34 -1.71 22.62 0.61
N LEU A 35 -2.33 22.63 1.81
CA LEU A 35 -3.48 23.49 2.10
C LEU A 35 -3.13 24.99 2.00
N GLN A 36 -1.87 25.35 2.27
CA GLN A 36 -1.36 26.71 2.15
C GLN A 36 -0.99 27.08 0.70
N LYS A 37 -0.73 26.09 -0.17
CA LYS A 37 -0.34 26.31 -1.57
C LYS A 37 -1.58 26.33 -2.48
N SER A 38 -2.44 27.34 -2.32
CA SER A 38 -3.69 27.50 -3.10
C SER A 38 -3.50 27.70 -4.62
N GLY A 39 -2.27 27.72 -5.14
CA GLY A 39 -1.96 27.95 -6.56
C GLY A 39 -1.52 26.73 -7.39
N VAL A 40 -1.51 25.51 -6.85
CA VAL A 40 -1.05 24.30 -7.58
C VAL A 40 -2.19 23.70 -8.41
N GLY A 41 -1.91 23.27 -9.65
CA GLY A 41 -2.91 22.72 -10.57
C GLY A 41 -3.63 21.48 -10.03
N THR A 42 -4.94 21.38 -10.27
CA THR A 42 -5.85 20.34 -9.73
C THR A 42 -5.35 18.90 -9.94
N HIS A 43 -4.69 18.64 -11.07
CA HIS A 43 -4.15 17.31 -11.39
C HIS A 43 -3.00 16.89 -10.46
N ILE A 44 -2.14 17.83 -10.07
CA ILE A 44 -1.02 17.55 -9.16
C ILE A 44 -1.55 17.28 -7.75
N LYS A 45 -2.56 18.05 -7.32
CA LYS A 45 -3.24 17.84 -6.05
C LYS A 45 -3.91 16.47 -5.96
N ALA A 46 -4.66 16.09 -7.00
CA ALA A 46 -5.32 14.78 -7.07
C ALA A 46 -4.31 13.63 -7.06
N TRP A 47 -3.23 13.73 -7.85
CA TRP A 47 -2.16 12.73 -7.85
C TRP A 47 -1.48 12.59 -6.48
N PHE A 48 -1.27 13.72 -5.80
CA PHE A 48 -0.65 13.73 -4.49
C PHE A 48 -1.55 13.10 -3.41
N ILE A 49 -2.83 13.49 -3.37
CA ILE A 49 -3.84 12.92 -2.45
C ILE A 49 -3.97 11.42 -2.68
N ALA A 50 -4.08 10.98 -3.95
CA ALA A 50 -4.13 9.56 -4.29
C ALA A 50 -2.88 8.81 -3.80
N GLY A 51 -1.70 9.43 -3.89
CA GLY A 51 -0.44 8.88 -3.38
C GLY A 51 -0.47 8.64 -1.87
N ILE A 52 -1.01 9.58 -1.09
CA ILE A 52 -1.19 9.41 0.37
C ILE A 52 -2.08 8.20 0.67
N PHE A 53 -3.18 8.05 -0.07
CA PHE A 53 -4.10 6.93 0.13
C PHE A 53 -3.43 5.59 -0.15
N VAL A 54 -2.70 5.41 -1.27
CA VAL A 54 -2.04 4.11 -1.53
C VAL A 54 -0.93 3.83 -0.54
N LEU A 55 -0.23 4.88 -0.11
CA LEU A 55 0.84 4.81 0.88
C LEU A 55 0.28 4.43 2.27
N MET A 56 -0.98 4.74 2.59
CA MET A 56 -1.71 4.17 3.74
C MET A 56 -2.22 2.74 3.50
N THR A 57 -2.66 2.41 2.28
CA THR A 57 -3.17 1.08 1.94
C THR A 57 -2.10 -0.02 2.08
N ILE A 58 -0.86 0.26 1.67
CA ILE A 58 0.26 -0.69 1.74
C ILE A 58 0.51 -1.23 3.16
N PRO A 59 0.72 -0.39 4.20
CA PRO A 59 0.98 -0.87 5.56
C PRO A 59 -0.24 -1.59 6.17
N ILE A 60 -1.46 -1.17 5.84
CA ILE A 60 -2.69 -1.83 6.32
C ILE A 60 -2.79 -3.26 5.76
N SER A 61 -2.62 -3.43 4.45
CA SER A 61 -2.62 -4.76 3.83
C SER A 61 -1.47 -5.62 4.32
N LEU A 62 -0.26 -5.07 4.44
CA LEU A 62 0.89 -5.80 4.99
C LEU A 62 0.64 -6.25 6.43
N TRP A 63 0.03 -5.42 7.27
CA TRP A 63 -0.33 -5.77 8.65
C TRP A 63 -1.25 -6.97 8.71
N GLY A 64 -2.33 -6.98 7.91
CA GLY A 64 -3.25 -8.11 7.85
C GLY A 64 -2.57 -9.38 7.33
N ILE A 65 -1.73 -9.29 6.29
CA ILE A 65 -0.97 -10.44 5.76
C ILE A 65 -0.08 -11.02 6.87
N LEU A 66 0.63 -10.15 7.60
CA LEU A 66 1.49 -10.55 8.70
C LEU A 66 0.73 -11.22 9.84
N GLN A 67 -0.47 -10.72 10.18
CA GLN A 67 -1.29 -11.33 11.21
C GLN A 67 -1.73 -12.75 10.83
N HIS A 68 -2.16 -12.95 9.59
CA HIS A 68 -2.49 -14.28 9.05
C HIS A 68 -1.27 -15.19 9.00
N LEU A 69 -0.11 -14.66 8.60
CA LEU A 69 1.11 -15.43 8.47
C LEU A 69 1.72 -15.81 9.83
N VAL A 70 1.54 -15.00 10.89
CA VAL A 70 2.03 -15.31 12.24
C VAL A 70 1.14 -16.34 12.94
N HIS A 71 -0.19 -16.26 12.77
CA HIS A 71 -1.14 -17.23 13.33
C HIS A 71 -1.54 -18.28 12.28
N TYR A 72 -0.53 -18.89 11.64
CA TYR A 72 -0.74 -19.80 10.53
C TYR A 72 -1.18 -21.19 11.02
N THR A 73 -2.44 -21.31 11.44
CA THR A 73 -3.02 -22.54 12.00
C THR A 73 -3.69 -23.43 10.96
N GLN A 74 -4.25 -22.87 9.89
CA GLN A 74 -4.92 -23.64 8.83
C GLN A 74 -4.56 -23.11 7.43
N PRO A 75 -3.60 -23.76 6.74
CA PRO A 75 -3.06 -23.27 5.46
C PRO A 75 -4.07 -23.29 4.31
N GLU A 76 -5.02 -24.22 4.32
CA GLU A 76 -5.99 -24.37 3.22
C GLU A 76 -6.94 -23.16 3.10
N LEU A 77 -7.33 -22.57 4.23
CA LEU A 77 -8.26 -21.44 4.29
C LEU A 77 -7.56 -20.07 4.26
N GLN A 78 -6.30 -19.98 4.69
CA GLN A 78 -5.55 -18.71 4.74
C GLN A 78 -4.90 -18.33 3.40
N LYS A 79 -4.55 -19.31 2.54
CA LYS A 79 -3.98 -19.03 1.20
C LYS A 79 -4.87 -18.08 0.36
N PRO A 80 -6.21 -18.30 0.24
CA PRO A 80 -7.09 -17.37 -0.47
C PRO A 80 -7.14 -15.97 0.16
N ILE A 81 -7.18 -15.89 1.49
CA ILE A 81 -7.29 -14.62 2.23
C ILE A 81 -6.07 -13.74 1.98
N ILE A 82 -4.87 -14.32 2.06
CA ILE A 82 -3.61 -13.62 1.76
C ILE A 82 -3.62 -13.08 0.32
N ARG A 83 -4.14 -13.86 -0.63
CA ARG A 83 -4.24 -13.48 -2.05
C ARG A 83 -5.19 -12.29 -2.26
N ILE A 84 -6.34 -12.27 -1.60
CA ILE A 84 -7.28 -11.14 -1.61
C ILE A 84 -6.64 -9.90 -0.98
N LEU A 85 -5.86 -10.06 0.09
CA LEU A 85 -5.25 -8.93 0.78
C LEU A 85 -4.07 -8.31 0.01
N TRP A 86 -3.37 -9.10 -0.80
CA TRP A 86 -2.35 -8.67 -1.77
C TRP A 86 -2.93 -7.95 -2.99
N MET A 87 -4.17 -8.29 -3.37
CA MET A 87 -4.93 -7.66 -4.45
C MET A 87 -5.00 -6.15 -4.25
N VAL A 88 -5.44 -5.72 -3.06
CA VAL A 88 -5.73 -4.32 -2.71
C VAL A 88 -4.55 -3.35 -2.97
N PRO A 89 -3.32 -3.54 -2.43
CA PRO A 89 -2.22 -2.60 -2.65
C PRO A 89 -1.74 -2.54 -4.10
N ILE A 90 -1.83 -3.65 -4.84
CA ILE A 90 -1.47 -3.69 -6.27
C ILE A 90 -2.43 -2.82 -7.08
N TYR A 91 -3.74 -2.94 -6.86
CA TYR A 91 -4.73 -2.10 -7.55
C TYR A 91 -4.64 -0.63 -7.16
N SER A 92 -4.35 -0.32 -5.89
CA SER A 92 -4.18 1.08 -5.48
C SER A 92 -2.96 1.71 -6.15
N LEU A 93 -1.82 1.00 -6.19
CA LEU A 93 -0.61 1.46 -6.91
C LEU A 93 -0.87 1.64 -8.40
N ASP A 94 -1.54 0.67 -9.02
CA ASP A 94 -1.88 0.70 -10.43
C ASP A 94 -2.74 1.93 -10.79
N SER A 95 -3.77 2.19 -9.98
CA SER A 95 -4.66 3.34 -10.14
C SER A 95 -3.93 4.67 -9.95
N TRP A 96 -3.00 4.74 -9.00
CA TRP A 96 -2.20 5.95 -8.76
C TRP A 96 -1.23 6.27 -9.89
N ILE A 97 -0.59 5.24 -10.47
CA ILE A 97 0.26 5.39 -11.65
C ILE A 97 -0.58 5.76 -12.89
N ALA A 98 -1.75 5.17 -13.05
CA ALA A 98 -2.68 5.50 -14.13
C ALA A 98 -3.11 6.97 -14.09
N LEU A 99 -3.30 7.53 -12.88
CA LEU A 99 -3.62 8.95 -12.68
C LEU A 99 -2.47 9.88 -13.11
N LYS A 100 -1.21 9.42 -13.09
CA LYS A 100 -0.05 10.21 -13.55
C LYS A 100 0.09 10.21 -15.07
N TYR A 101 -0.24 9.10 -15.73
CA TYR A 101 0.01 8.88 -17.15
C TYR A 101 -1.29 8.54 -17.90
N PRO A 102 -2.15 9.53 -18.18
CA PRO A 102 -3.38 9.29 -18.95
C PRO A 102 -3.12 8.75 -20.37
N GLY A 103 -1.92 8.94 -20.92
CA GLY A 103 -1.52 8.49 -22.26
C GLY A 103 -1.24 6.98 -22.42
N HIS A 104 -1.12 6.21 -21.33
CA HIS A 104 -0.94 4.74 -21.40
C HIS A 104 -2.27 3.95 -21.41
N SER A 105 -3.40 4.64 -21.39
CA SER A 105 -4.75 4.06 -21.36
C SER A 105 -5.11 3.23 -22.59
N ASN A 106 -4.55 3.56 -23.77
CA ASN A 106 -4.87 2.86 -25.02
C ASN A 106 -4.34 1.41 -25.08
N LEU A 107 -3.27 1.06 -24.36
CA LEU A 107 -2.72 -0.30 -24.36
C LEU A 107 -3.32 -1.18 -23.24
N ARG A 108 -3.69 -0.57 -22.10
CA ARG A 108 -4.26 -1.27 -20.94
C ARG A 108 -5.73 -1.65 -21.13
N GLY A 109 -6.51 -0.84 -21.84
CA GLY A 109 -7.89 -1.16 -22.21
C GLY A 109 -8.02 -2.36 -23.17
N HIS A 110 -6.92 -2.79 -23.79
CA HIS A 110 -6.85 -3.99 -24.61
C HIS A 110 -6.45 -5.22 -23.79
N LEU A 111 -5.51 -5.12 -22.84
CA LEU A 111 -5.15 -6.24 -21.97
C LEU A 111 -6.25 -6.59 -20.95
N GLN A 112 -6.96 -5.59 -20.42
CA GLN A 112 -7.99 -5.81 -19.40
C GLN A 112 -9.36 -6.22 -19.98
N ARG A 113 -9.51 -6.18 -21.31
CA ARG A 113 -10.67 -6.73 -22.04
C ARG A 113 -10.48 -8.18 -22.51
N VAL A 114 -9.25 -8.71 -22.41
CA VAL A 114 -8.89 -10.05 -22.91
C VAL A 114 -8.60 -11.03 -21.76
N LEU A 115 -8.57 -10.54 -20.51
CA LEU A 115 -8.68 -11.33 -19.27
C LEU A 115 -10.13 -11.32 -18.78
#